data_AF-A0A7G1I9D2-F1
#
_entry.id   AF-A0A7G1I9D2-F1
#
_cell.length_a   1.000
_cell.length_b   1.000
_cell.length_c   1.000
_cell.angle_alpha   90.00
_cell.angle_beta   90.00
_cell.angle_gamma   90.00
#
_symmetry.space_group_name_H-M   'P 1'
#
loop_
_entity.id
_entity.type
_entity.pdbx_description
1 polymer ?
#
loop_
_entity_poly.entity_id
_entity_poly.type
_entity_poly.pdbx_seq_one_letter_code
_entity_poly.pdbx_strand_id
1 'polypeptide(L)'
;MASAEAIGARHVAKVVSAEEFVAALPEIVWYLDEPVADPALVPLFFVAREARKYVKVVLSGEGADELFGGYTIYREPLSLRPFDYLPRRLRRSMGKASSRCRRACEARACCTAAR
;
A
#
# COMPACT_ATOMS: atom_id res chain seq x y z
N MET A 1 14.23 -2.34 -13.83
CA MET A 1 15.21 -1.99 -14.88
C MET A 1 14.63 -2.17 -16.28
N ALA A 2 13.98 -3.31 -16.59
CA ALA A 2 13.37 -3.57 -17.92
C ALA A 2 12.56 -2.41 -18.54
N SER A 3 11.70 -1.73 -17.77
CA SER A 3 10.88 -0.63 -18.30
C SER A 3 11.70 0.59 -18.74
N ALA A 4 12.76 0.94 -17.99
CA ALA A 4 13.63 2.07 -18.32
C ALA A 4 14.50 1.76 -19.55
N GLU A 5 14.99 0.53 -19.66
CA GLU A 5 15.74 0.03 -20.82
C GLU A 5 14.88 0.07 -22.09
N ALA A 6 13.62 -0.38 -22.01
CA ALA A 6 12.69 -0.41 -23.14
C ALA A 6 12.44 0.97 -23.77
N ILE A 7 12.52 2.04 -22.97
CA ILE A 7 12.30 3.42 -23.43
C ILE A 7 13.60 4.23 -23.54
N GLY A 8 14.75 3.62 -23.29
CA GLY A 8 16.06 4.30 -23.30
C GLY A 8 16.21 5.40 -22.23
N ALA A 9 15.46 5.32 -21.13
CA ALA A 9 15.51 6.32 -20.08
C ALA A 9 16.68 6.09 -19.10
N ARG A 10 17.32 7.17 -18.67
CA ARG A 10 18.31 7.13 -17.58
C ARG A 10 17.63 6.74 -16.28
N HIS A 11 17.95 5.56 -15.75
CA HIS A 11 17.45 5.09 -14.47
C HIS A 11 18.38 5.49 -13.32
N VAL A 12 17.81 6.04 -12.25
CA VAL A 12 18.51 6.38 -11.00
C VAL A 12 17.80 5.66 -9.87
N ALA A 13 18.55 4.89 -9.08
CA ALA A 13 18.03 4.15 -7.94
C ALA A 13 18.55 4.76 -6.63
N LYS A 14 17.65 5.02 -5.68
CA LYS A 14 17.99 5.44 -4.31
C LYS A 14 17.52 4.34 -3.36
N VAL A 15 18.49 3.74 -2.66
CA VAL A 15 18.22 2.83 -1.55
C VAL A 15 18.03 3.66 -0.29
N VAL A 16 16.96 3.38 0.45
CA VAL A 16 16.62 4.06 1.71
C VAL A 16 16.84 3.06 2.84
N SER A 17 17.65 3.44 3.84
CA SER A 17 17.84 2.61 5.04
C SER A 17 16.68 2.75 6.03
N ALA A 18 16.57 1.82 6.97
CA ALA A 18 15.55 1.90 8.03
C ALA A 18 15.73 3.15 8.90
N GLU A 19 16.98 3.54 9.15
CA GLU A 19 17.33 4.73 9.92
C GLU A 19 16.96 6.01 9.16
N GLU A 20 17.27 6.09 7.86
CA GLU A 20 16.86 7.20 7.00
C GLU A 20 15.33 7.33 6.98
N PHE A 21 14.63 6.20 6.88
CA PHE A 21 13.17 6.15 6.89
C PHE A 21 12.60 6.75 8.16
N VAL A 22 13.02 6.28 9.33
CA VAL A 22 12.51 6.74 10.64
C VAL A 22 12.85 8.21 10.87
N ALA A 23 14.06 8.63 10.50
CA ALA A 23 14.51 10.01 10.66
C ALA A 23 13.72 11.01 9.80
N ALA A 24 13.18 10.57 8.64
CA ALA A 24 12.41 11.43 7.74
C ALA A 24 10.94 11.62 8.18
N LEU A 25 10.41 10.77 9.07
CA LEU A 25 8.99 10.81 9.43
C LEU A 25 8.50 12.17 9.97
N PRO A 26 9.22 12.87 10.88
CA PRO A 26 8.76 14.17 11.38
C PRO A 26 8.67 15.23 10.27
N GLU A 27 9.62 15.22 9.33
CA GLU A 27 9.65 16.14 8.20
C GLU A 27 8.50 15.84 7.22
N ILE A 28 8.26 14.56 6.94
CA ILE A 28 7.15 14.14 6.07
C ILE A 28 5.80 14.55 6.66
N VAL A 29 5.59 14.30 7.95
CA VAL A 29 4.35 14.69 8.64
C VAL A 29 4.17 16.21 8.61
N TRP A 30 5.25 16.98 8.74
CA TRP A 30 5.19 18.44 8.60
C TRP A 30 4.75 18.88 7.21
N TYR A 31 5.21 18.23 6.13
CA TYR A 31 4.77 18.57 4.76
C TYR A 31 3.34 18.14 4.43
N LEU A 32 2.78 17.19 5.17
CA LEU A 32 1.43 16.67 4.95
C LEU A 32 0.35 17.45 5.71
N ASP A 33 0.73 18.32 6.66
CA ASP A 33 -0.14 19.04 7.60
C ASP A 33 -1.04 18.16 8.50
N GLU A 34 -1.17 16.85 8.20
CA GLU A 34 -1.87 15.86 9.00
C GLU A 34 -1.18 14.48 8.97
N PRO A 35 -1.33 13.65 10.03
CA PRO A 35 -0.76 12.31 10.04
C PRO A 35 -1.59 11.35 9.17
N VAL A 36 -1.19 11.19 7.90
CA VAL A 36 -1.75 10.20 6.98
C VAL A 36 -0.98 8.89 7.08
N ALA A 37 -1.69 7.78 7.36
CA ALA A 37 -1.12 6.45 7.47
C ALA A 37 -1.09 5.70 6.13
N ASP A 38 -0.51 6.32 5.09
CA ASP A 38 -0.30 5.67 3.79
C ASP A 38 1.18 5.23 3.62
N PRO A 39 1.45 3.92 3.47
CA PRO A 39 2.80 3.41 3.31
C PRO A 39 3.53 3.91 2.04
N ALA A 40 2.80 4.42 1.03
CA ALA A 40 3.39 4.93 -0.21
C ALA A 40 4.04 6.32 -0.06
N LEU A 41 3.69 7.07 1.00
CA LEU A 41 4.13 8.45 1.22
C LEU A 41 5.65 8.57 1.42
N VAL A 42 6.22 7.69 2.23
CA VAL A 42 7.65 7.78 2.57
C VAL A 42 8.53 7.52 1.35
N PRO A 43 8.34 6.43 0.57
CA PRO A 43 9.05 6.27 -0.70
C PRO A 43 8.87 7.45 -1.66
N LEU A 44 7.66 8.00 -1.78
CA LEU A 44 7.38 9.14 -2.66
C LEU A 44 8.20 10.39 -2.27
N PHE A 45 8.31 10.67 -0.97
CA PHE A 45 9.15 11.75 -0.45
C PHE A 45 10.63 11.59 -0.88
N PHE A 46 11.20 10.39 -0.72
CA PHE A 46 12.59 10.14 -1.13
C PHE A 46 12.78 10.22 -2.64
N VAL A 47 11.82 9.73 -3.43
CA VAL A 47 11.84 9.84 -4.90
C VAL A 47 11.80 11.31 -5.33
N ALA A 48 10.91 12.12 -4.76
CA ALA A 48 10.81 13.55 -5.07
C ALA A 48 12.10 14.29 -4.68
N ARG A 49 12.65 14.00 -3.50
CA ARG A 49 13.90 14.59 -3.01
C ARG A 49 15.10 14.21 -3.88
N GLU A 50 15.15 12.98 -4.39
CA GLU A 50 16.19 12.54 -5.31
C GLU A 50 16.02 13.17 -6.70
N ALA A 51 14.79 13.18 -7.23
CA ALA A 51 14.48 13.76 -8.54
C ALA A 51 14.81 15.26 -8.60
N ARG A 52 14.58 16.01 -7.51
CA ARG A 52 14.85 17.45 -7.43
C ARG A 52 16.33 17.81 -7.67
N LYS A 53 17.26 16.88 -7.45
CA LYS A 53 18.69 17.07 -7.74
C LYS A 53 18.98 17.16 -9.25
N TYR A 54 18.09 16.64 -10.09
CA TYR A 54 18.30 16.50 -11.53
C TYR A 54 17.29 17.25 -12.38
N VAL A 55 16.03 17.32 -11.94
CA VAL A 55 14.92 17.90 -12.72
C VAL A 55 14.06 18.81 -11.87
N LYS A 56 13.41 19.78 -12.52
CA LYS A 56 12.43 20.66 -11.86
C LYS A 56 11.01 20.12 -11.92
N VAL A 57 10.69 19.30 -12.91
CA VAL A 57 9.35 18.78 -13.19
C VAL A 57 9.43 17.28 -13.35
N VAL A 58 8.46 16.56 -12.78
CA VAL A 58 8.29 15.11 -12.91
C VAL A 58 6.87 14.81 -13.37
N LEU A 59 6.70 13.77 -14.16
CA LEU A 59 5.40 13.22 -14.54
C LEU A 59 5.12 11.99 -13.67
N SER A 60 3.97 11.99 -13.00
CA SER A 60 3.49 10.86 -12.20
C SER A 60 2.33 10.15 -12.89
N GLY A 61 2.20 8.86 -12.67
CA GLY A 61 1.07 8.04 -13.13
C GLY A 61 -0.06 7.91 -12.10
N GLU A 62 -0.05 8.76 -11.07
CA GLU A 62 -1.07 8.78 -10.02
C GLU A 62 -2.47 9.07 -10.61
N GLY A 63 -3.51 8.41 -10.09
CA GLY A 63 -4.89 8.54 -10.60
C GLY A 63 -5.28 7.52 -11.67
N ALA A 64 -4.33 6.77 -12.24
CA ALA A 64 -4.62 5.79 -13.29
C ALA A 64 -5.45 4.61 -12.77
N ASP A 65 -5.17 4.13 -11.56
CA ASP A 65 -5.89 3.00 -10.97
C ASP A 65 -7.34 3.35 -10.63
N GLU A 66 -7.61 4.59 -10.25
CA GLU A 66 -8.95 5.15 -10.02
C GLU A 66 -9.71 5.28 -11.34
N LEU A 67 -9.05 5.80 -12.38
CA LEU A 67 -9.66 6.03 -13.69
C LEU A 67 -10.00 4.71 -14.40
N PHE A 68 -9.11 3.73 -14.34
CA PHE A 68 -9.23 2.47 -15.07
C PHE A 68 -9.71 1.29 -14.21
N GLY A 69 -9.99 1.51 -12.93
CA GLY A 69 -10.41 0.46 -12.02
C GLY A 69 -9.31 -0.58 -11.73
N GLY A 70 -8.06 -0.12 -11.64
CA GLY A 70 -6.87 -0.96 -11.45
C GLY A 70 -6.76 -1.59 -10.05
N TYR A 71 -7.36 -0.98 -9.03
CA TYR A 71 -7.35 -1.57 -7.69
C TYR A 71 -8.14 -2.88 -7.62
N THR A 72 -7.56 -3.87 -6.92
CA THR A 72 -8.21 -5.16 -6.66
C THR A 72 -9.58 -5.03 -5.99
N ILE A 73 -9.78 -3.98 -5.17
CA ILE A 73 -11.07 -3.71 -4.52
C ILE A 73 -12.21 -3.47 -5.52
N TYR A 74 -11.93 -2.91 -6.69
CA TYR A 74 -12.94 -2.75 -7.74
C TYR A 74 -13.38 -4.09 -8.35
N ARG A 75 -12.55 -5.14 -8.19
CA ARG A 75 -12.85 -6.52 -8.61
C ARG A 75 -13.45 -7.37 -7.51
N GLU A 76 -13.43 -6.94 -6.24
CA GLU A 76 -14.01 -7.70 -5.13
C GLU A 76 -15.47 -8.13 -5.33
N PRO A 77 -16.38 -7.30 -5.88
CA PRO A 77 -17.77 -7.74 -6.12
C PRO A 77 -17.87 -8.93 -7.08
N LEU A 78 -16.94 -9.04 -8.04
CA LEU A 78 -16.87 -10.16 -8.98
C LEU A 78 -16.27 -11.40 -8.32
N SER A 79 -15.26 -11.22 -7.47
CA SER A 79 -14.63 -12.31 -6.71
C SER A 79 -15.54 -12.87 -5.61
N LEU A 80 -16.39 -12.05 -5.02
CA LEU A 80 -17.31 -12.41 -3.94
C LEU A 80 -18.70 -12.84 -4.44
N ARG A 81 -19.01 -12.69 -5.73
CA ARG A 81 -20.26 -13.15 -6.34
C ARG A 81 -20.68 -14.58 -5.94
N PRO A 82 -19.79 -15.59 -5.88
CA PRO A 82 -20.15 -16.93 -5.43
C PRO A 82 -20.66 -16.98 -3.98
N PHE A 83 -20.18 -16.09 -3.11
CA PHE A 83 -20.63 -15.97 -1.72
C PHE A 83 -22.04 -15.39 -1.60
N ASP A 84 -22.51 -14.63 -2.58
CA ASP A 84 -23.88 -14.09 -2.58
C ASP A 84 -24.93 -15.16 -2.86
N TYR A 85 -24.55 -16.24 -3.55
CA TYR A 85 -25.42 -17.41 -3.77
C TYR A 85 -25.51 -18.35 -2.56
N LEU A 86 -24.73 -18.14 -1.49
CA LEU A 86 -24.78 -18.99 -0.30
C LEU A 86 -26.04 -18.71 0.54
N PRO A 87 -26.78 -19.76 0.97
CA PRO A 87 -27.93 -19.61 1.85
C PRO A 87 -27.58 -18.87 3.14
N ARG A 88 -28.48 -17.99 3.58
CA ARG A 88 -28.30 -17.08 4.73
C ARG A 88 -27.86 -17.76 6.03
N ARG A 89 -28.22 -19.03 6.22
CA ARG A 89 -27.84 -19.86 7.39
C ARG A 89 -26.37 -20.29 7.33
N LEU A 90 -25.88 -20.69 6.16
CA LEU A 90 -24.49 -21.09 5.93
C LEU A 90 -23.53 -19.90 6.02
N ARG A 91 -23.93 -18.76 5.44
CA ARG A 91 -23.17 -17.51 5.54
C ARG A 91 -23.03 -17.02 7.00
N ARG A 92 -24.07 -17.19 7.83
CA ARG A 92 -24.04 -16.86 9.27
C ARG A 92 -23.15 -17.80 10.08
N SER A 93 -23.13 -19.10 9.79
CA SER A 93 -22.25 -20.04 10.50
C SER A 93 -20.79 -19.81 10.13
N MET A 94 -20.50 -19.55 8.85
CA MET A 94 -19.14 -19.21 8.38
C MET A 94 -18.63 -17.89 8.98
N GLY A 95 -19.47 -16.86 9.10
CA GLY A 95 -19.10 -15.61 9.79
C GLY A 95 -18.80 -15.79 11.30
N LYS A 96 -19.53 -16.69 11.97
CA LYS A 96 -19.25 -17.05 13.37
C LYS A 96 -17.94 -17.83 13.52
N ALA A 97 -17.61 -18.69 12.55
CA ALA A 97 -16.35 -19.42 12.53
C ALA A 97 -15.17 -18.49 12.22
N SER A 98 -15.31 -17.57 11.26
CA SER A 98 -14.24 -16.62 10.88
C SER A 98 -13.91 -15.64 12.00
N SER A 99 -14.91 -15.14 12.75
CA SER A 99 -14.68 -14.28 13.92
C SER A 99 -14.02 -15.01 15.11
N ARG A 100 -14.09 -16.34 15.18
CA ARG A 100 -13.28 -17.15 16.13
C ARG A 100 -11.84 -17.27 15.66
N CYS A 101 -11.62 -17.45 14.35
CA CYS A 101 -10.29 -17.55 13.76
C CYS A 101 -9.54 -16.20 13.79
N ARG A 102 -10.22 -15.08 13.52
CA ARG A 102 -9.61 -13.73 13.58
C ARG A 102 -9.09 -13.39 14.99
N ARG A 103 -9.88 -13.67 16.04
CA ARG A 103 -9.44 -13.53 17.44
C ARG A 103 -8.26 -14.44 17.79
N ALA A 104 -8.21 -15.65 17.24
CA ALA A 104 -7.08 -16.56 17.44
C ALA A 104 -5.81 -16.10 16.71
N CYS A 105 -5.95 -15.41 15.57
CA CYS A 105 -4.84 -14.85 14.80
C CYS A 105 -4.32 -13.54 15.42
N GLU A 106 -5.20 -12.62 15.86
CA GLU A 106 -4.83 -11.40 16.60
C GLU A 106 -4.08 -11.73 17.89
N ALA A 107 -4.55 -12.74 18.63
CA ALA A 107 -3.85 -13.21 19.83
C ALA A 107 -2.44 -13.78 19.54
N ARG A 108 -2.24 -14.43 18.38
CA ARG A 108 -0.92 -14.93 17.97
C ARG A 108 0.00 -13.83 17.44
N ALA A 109 -0.52 -12.88 16.67
CA ALA A 109 0.24 -11.74 16.15
C ALA A 109 0.73 -10.82 17.29
N CYS A 110 -0.11 -10.58 18.30
CA CYS A 110 0.28 -9.82 19.50
C CYS A 110 1.36 -10.54 20.34
N CYS A 111 1.36 -11.88 20.38
CA CYS A 111 2.38 -12.66 21.07
C CYS A 111 3.70 -12.82 20.30
N THR A 112 3.72 -12.59 18.98
CA THR A 112 4.95 -12.65 18.16
C THR A 112 5.63 -11.31 17.99
N ALA A 113 4.91 -10.19 18.14
CA ALA A 113 5.48 -8.84 18.18
C ALA A 113 6.06 -8.43 19.56
N ALA A 114 5.88 -9.27 20.59
CA ALA A 114 6.37 -9.06 21.96
C ALA A 114 7.62 -9.93 22.29
N ARG A 115 8.36 -10.37 21.26
CA ARG A 115 9.67 -11.03 21.39
C ARG A 115 10.70 -10.34 20.54
#